data_AF-A0AAE9EWM8-F1
#
_entry.id   AF-A0AAE9EWM8-F1
#
_cell.length_a   1.000
_cell.length_b   1.000
_cell.length_c   1.000
_cell.angle_alpha   90.00
_cell.angle_beta   90.00
_cell.angle_gamma   90.00
#
_symmetry.space_group_name_H-M   'P 1'
#
loop_
_entity.id
_entity.type
_entity.pdbx_description
1 polymer ?
#
loop_
_entity_poly.entity_id
_entity_poly.type
_entity_poly.pdbx_seq_one_letter_code
_entity_poly.pdbx_strand_id
1 'polypeptide(L)'
;MPITCTDIPKFICALLLPPIGVWMEKGCGADLIINIVLTILGFIPGVIHACFIIYSEKVPVCLPPTAYTGTSRNIWIGSNFIISILVIFVYGGAHIRCRILKAKHVHEQTVETVNRLLKSLTVVIAIYVCTWFLTISSLVVSQVSKFSPEVTAEINRQLGWLVIINASLNFFVYFWRASEYRKSIIKLYGLSRAFKLEASVDTGARIMKTSVKI
;
A
#
# COMPACT_ATOMS: atom_id res chain seq x y z
N MET A 1 0.62 -19.43 -9.51
CA MET A 1 1.88 -19.55 -8.76
C MET A 1 2.73 -18.27 -8.90
N PRO A 2 3.80 -18.02 -8.11
CA PRO A 2 4.77 -16.97 -8.47
C PRO A 2 5.22 -17.18 -9.92
N ILE A 3 5.60 -16.10 -10.62
CA ILE A 3 6.15 -16.19 -11.98
C ILE A 3 7.38 -17.08 -11.89
N THR A 4 7.25 -18.29 -12.43
CA THR A 4 8.29 -19.30 -12.50
C THR A 4 9.05 -19.13 -13.80
N CYS A 5 10.30 -19.61 -13.86
CA CYS A 5 11.09 -19.61 -15.10
C CYS A 5 10.38 -20.37 -16.25
N THR A 6 9.38 -21.19 -15.95
CA THR A 6 8.51 -21.89 -16.90
C THR A 6 7.43 -21.00 -17.52
N ASP A 7 7.14 -19.82 -16.98
CA ASP A 7 6.15 -18.88 -17.54
C ASP A 7 6.75 -18.02 -18.68
N ILE A 8 8.08 -17.86 -18.70
CA ILE A 8 8.80 -17.12 -19.75
C ILE A 8 8.67 -17.84 -21.12
N PRO A 9 8.94 -19.16 -21.25
CA PRO A 9 8.71 -19.89 -22.49
C PRO A 9 7.25 -19.85 -22.96
N LYS A 10 6.28 -19.92 -22.04
CA LYS A 10 4.85 -19.85 -22.38
C LYS A 10 4.48 -18.51 -23.00
N PHE A 11 5.04 -17.41 -22.47
CA PHE A 11 4.81 -16.07 -23.01
C PHE A 11 5.43 -15.88 -24.40
N ILE A 12 6.65 -16.40 -24.60
CA ILE A 12 7.32 -16.40 -25.90
C ILE A 12 6.51 -17.23 -26.91
N CYS A 13 6.04 -18.41 -26.51
CA CYS A 13 5.19 -19.26 -27.33
C CYS A 13 3.85 -18.59 -27.66
N ALA A 14 3.21 -17.88 -26.73
CA ALA A 14 1.96 -17.16 -26.98
C ALA A 14 2.10 -16.00 -27.98
N LEU A 15 3.28 -15.37 -28.05
CA LEU A 15 3.57 -14.30 -28.99
C LEU A 15 3.98 -14.81 -30.38
N LEU A 16 4.66 -15.95 -30.48
CA LEU A 16 5.09 -16.54 -31.75
C LEU A 16 4.02 -17.44 -32.37
N LEU A 17 3.38 -18.27 -31.54
CA LEU A 17 2.38 -19.28 -31.92
C LEU A 17 1.29 -19.34 -30.84
N PRO A 18 0.28 -18.43 -30.91
CA PRO A 18 -0.75 -18.28 -29.88
C PRO A 18 -1.42 -19.59 -29.42
N PRO A 19 -1.76 -20.54 -30.33
CA PRO A 19 -2.37 -21.82 -29.92
C PRO A 19 -1.48 -22.68 -29.04
N ILE A 20 -0.15 -22.62 -29.22
CA ILE A 20 0.81 -23.39 -28.41
C ILE A 20 0.89 -22.79 -27.01
N GLY A 21 0.89 -21.46 -26.89
CA GLY A 21 0.85 -20.78 -25.60
C GLY A 21 -0.40 -21.14 -24.78
N VAL A 22 -1.58 -21.16 -25.41
CA VAL A 22 -2.84 -21.57 -24.75
C VAL A 22 -2.86 -23.05 -24.40
N TRP A 23 -2.35 -23.92 -25.28
CA TRP A 23 -2.26 -25.35 -25.02
C TRP A 23 -1.35 -25.67 -23.82
N MET A 24 -0.23 -24.96 -23.68
CA MET A 24 0.67 -25.12 -22.53
C MET A 24 0.07 -24.64 -21.21
N GLU A 25 -0.92 -23.73 -21.23
CA GLU A 25 -1.55 -23.18 -20.04
C GLU A 25 -2.84 -23.92 -19.65
N LYS A 26 -3.75 -24.16 -20.61
CA LYS A 26 -5.08 -24.76 -20.37
C LYS A 26 -5.21 -26.19 -20.89
N GLY A 27 -4.23 -26.71 -21.63
CA GLY A 27 -4.33 -28.02 -22.27
C GLY A 27 -5.27 -28.04 -23.48
N CYS A 28 -5.84 -29.21 -23.78
CA CYS A 28 -6.76 -29.40 -24.89
C CYS A 28 -8.21 -29.18 -24.41
N GLY A 29 -8.75 -27.99 -24.67
CA GLY A 29 -10.08 -27.59 -24.22
C GLY A 29 -10.72 -26.53 -25.12
N ALA A 30 -11.85 -25.96 -24.67
CA ALA A 30 -12.60 -24.96 -25.44
C ALA A 30 -11.76 -23.71 -25.74
N ASP A 31 -10.93 -23.26 -24.79
CA ASP A 31 -10.06 -22.09 -24.97
C ASP A 31 -9.01 -22.29 -26.09
N LEU A 32 -8.51 -23.51 -26.28
CA LEU A 32 -7.58 -23.84 -27.38
C LEU A 32 -8.28 -23.74 -28.74
N ILE A 33 -9.51 -24.28 -28.84
CA ILE A 33 -10.29 -24.24 -30.07
C ILE A 33 -10.64 -22.79 -30.42
N ILE A 34 -11.05 -21.99 -29.42
CA ILE A 34 -11.31 -20.57 -29.58
C ILE A 34 -10.04 -19.85 -30.04
N ASN A 35 -8.88 -20.14 -29.45
CA ASN A 35 -7.62 -19.50 -29.85
C ASN A 35 -7.19 -19.87 -31.28
N ILE A 36 -7.41 -21.12 -31.71
CA ILE A 36 -7.15 -21.57 -33.09
C ILE A 36 -8.05 -20.81 -34.07
N VAL A 37 -9.36 -20.73 -33.79
CA VAL A 37 -10.31 -20.00 -34.64
C VAL A 37 -9.96 -18.51 -34.71
N LEU A 38 -9.64 -17.89 -33.57
CA LEU A 38 -9.22 -16.48 -33.53
C LEU A 38 -7.93 -16.25 -34.31
N THR A 39 -6.94 -17.14 -34.19
CA THR A 39 -5.66 -17.04 -34.91
C THR A 39 -5.84 -17.17 -36.43
N ILE A 40 -6.80 -17.99 -36.89
CA ILE A 40 -7.15 -18.15 -38.31
C ILE A 40 -7.90 -16.91 -38.84
N LEU A 41 -8.78 -16.30 -38.03
CA LEU A 41 -9.48 -15.05 -38.38
C LEU A 41 -8.55 -13.82 -38.35
N GLY A 42 -7.48 -13.88 -37.56
CA GLY A 42 -6.42 -12.89 -37.54
C GLY A 42 -5.40 -13.17 -36.44
N PHE A 43 -4.12 -12.95 -36.71
CA PHE A 43 -3.07 -13.24 -35.73
C PHE A 43 -3.20 -12.42 -34.44
N ILE A 44 -3.53 -11.12 -34.56
CA ILE A 44 -3.64 -10.19 -33.43
C ILE A 44 -4.71 -10.63 -32.40
N PRO A 45 -5.98 -10.93 -32.77
CA PRO A 45 -6.96 -11.39 -31.79
C PRO A 45 -6.58 -12.73 -31.14
N GLY A 46 -5.88 -13.62 -31.87
CA GLY A 46 -5.32 -14.86 -31.30
C GLY A 46 -4.28 -14.59 -30.21
N VAL A 47 -3.35 -13.65 -30.45
CA VAL A 47 -2.33 -13.23 -29.46
C VAL A 47 -3.00 -12.60 -28.23
N ILE A 48 -3.97 -11.70 -28.40
CA ILE A 48 -4.66 -11.04 -27.28
C ILE A 48 -5.38 -12.08 -26.40
N HIS A 49 -6.09 -13.02 -27.02
CA HIS A 49 -6.76 -14.09 -26.28
C HIS A 49 -5.76 -15.01 -25.56
N ALA A 50 -4.64 -15.36 -26.20
CA ALA A 50 -3.60 -16.18 -25.57
C ALA A 50 -2.98 -15.48 -24.35
N CYS A 51 -2.64 -14.19 -24.47
CA CYS A 51 -2.17 -13.38 -23.35
C CYS A 51 -3.22 -13.30 -22.24
N PHE A 52 -4.49 -13.08 -22.57
CA PHE A 52 -5.57 -13.02 -21.58
C PHE A 52 -5.69 -14.32 -20.78
N ILE A 53 -5.61 -15.49 -21.43
CA ILE A 53 -5.66 -16.79 -20.75
C ILE A 53 -4.48 -16.97 -19.81
N ILE A 54 -3.26 -16.64 -20.26
CA ILE A 54 -2.03 -16.74 -19.44
C ILE A 54 -2.06 -15.78 -18.25
N TYR A 55 -2.61 -14.57 -18.41
CA TYR A 55 -2.77 -13.61 -17.29
C TYR A 55 -3.96 -13.90 -16.39
N SER A 56 -4.98 -14.60 -16.88
CA SER A 56 -6.18 -14.95 -16.10
C SER A 56 -5.95 -16.13 -15.16
N GLU A 57 -4.88 -16.90 -15.38
CA GLU A 57 -4.38 -17.85 -14.39
C GLU A 57 -3.90 -17.06 -13.17
N LYS A 58 -4.48 -17.34 -11.99
CA LYS A 58 -4.23 -16.57 -10.76
C LYS A 58 -2.73 -16.58 -10.42
N VAL A 59 -2.02 -15.51 -10.75
CA VAL A 59 -0.74 -15.18 -10.10
C VAL A 59 -1.11 -14.95 -8.62
N PRO A 60 -0.72 -15.85 -7.69
CA PRO A 60 -0.86 -15.64 -6.28
C PRO A 60 0.15 -14.56 -5.98
N VAL A 61 -0.34 -13.33 -5.97
CA VAL A 61 0.37 -12.24 -5.34
C VAL A 61 0.73 -12.74 -3.95
N CYS A 62 2.01 -12.77 -3.61
CA CYS A 62 2.47 -13.16 -2.29
C CYS A 62 2.08 -12.05 -1.32
N LEU A 63 0.82 -12.08 -0.87
CA LEU A 63 0.32 -11.13 0.11
C LEU A 63 0.76 -11.63 1.50
N PRO A 64 1.16 -10.73 2.42
CA PRO A 64 1.60 -11.13 3.75
C PRO A 64 0.62 -12.08 4.47
N PRO A 65 -0.72 -11.88 4.42
CA PRO A 65 -1.67 -12.80 5.03
C PRO A 65 -1.73 -14.20 4.39
N THR A 66 -1.38 -14.31 3.11
CA THR A 66 -1.40 -15.57 2.35
C THR A 66 -0.06 -16.32 2.38
N ALA A 67 1.02 -15.66 2.80
CA ALA A 67 2.36 -16.25 2.84
C ALA A 67 2.60 -17.16 4.05
N TYR A 68 1.84 -16.98 5.14
CA TYR A 68 2.01 -17.75 6.38
C TYR A 68 0.94 -18.84 6.53
N THR A 69 1.36 -20.03 6.94
CA THR A 69 0.48 -21.20 7.18
C THR A 69 0.66 -21.76 8.60
N GLY A 70 -0.43 -22.32 9.15
CA GLY A 70 -0.44 -22.94 10.48
C GLY A 70 0.06 -22.04 11.60
N THR A 71 1.01 -22.52 12.40
CA THR A 71 1.57 -21.81 13.56
C THR A 71 2.23 -20.48 13.20
N SER A 72 2.88 -20.39 12.04
CA SER A 72 3.55 -19.15 11.60
C SER A 72 2.58 -17.99 11.43
N ARG A 73 1.36 -18.27 10.94
CA ARG A 73 0.29 -17.29 10.80
C ARG A 73 -0.17 -16.76 12.15
N ASN A 74 -0.31 -17.64 13.14
CA ASN A 74 -0.72 -17.23 14.49
C ASN A 74 0.36 -16.39 15.19
N ILE A 75 1.63 -16.74 15.02
CA ILE A 75 2.77 -15.93 15.52
C ILE A 75 2.78 -14.56 14.86
N TRP A 76 2.55 -14.49 13.55
CA TRP A 76 2.49 -13.22 12.82
C TRP A 76 1.31 -12.34 13.29
N ILE A 77 0.10 -12.91 13.44
CA ILE A 77 -1.07 -12.19 13.96
C ILE A 77 -0.79 -11.69 15.38
N GLY A 78 -0.29 -12.56 16.26
CA GLY A 78 0.02 -12.21 17.66
C GLY A 78 1.07 -11.12 17.78
N SER A 79 2.16 -11.22 17.02
CA SER A 79 3.21 -10.20 17.00
C SER A 79 2.69 -8.84 16.54
N ASN A 80 1.89 -8.79 15.46
CA ASN A 80 1.33 -7.52 14.98
C ASN A 80 0.32 -6.90 15.94
N PHE A 81 -0.44 -7.71 16.66
CA PHE A 81 -1.31 -7.22 17.73
C PHE A 81 -0.51 -6.57 18.85
N ILE A 82 0.55 -7.23 19.33
CA ILE A 82 1.43 -6.70 20.38
C ILE A 82 2.10 -5.39 19.92
N ILE A 83 2.63 -5.35 18.69
CA ILE A 83 3.25 -4.14 18.13
C ILE A 83 2.23 -3.00 18.08
N SER A 84 1.00 -3.26 17.64
CA SER A 84 -0.05 -2.25 17.59
C SER A 84 -0.36 -1.65 18.96
N ILE A 85 -0.41 -2.49 20.01
CA ILE A 85 -0.58 -2.02 21.39
C ILE A 85 0.62 -1.18 21.85
N LEU A 86 1.86 -1.63 21.60
CA LEU A 86 3.06 -0.89 21.97
C LEU A 86 3.12 0.49 21.30
N VAL A 87 2.78 0.57 20.01
CA VAL A 87 2.70 1.84 19.27
C VAL A 87 1.73 2.80 19.96
N ILE A 88 0.53 2.34 20.34
CA ILE A 88 -0.45 3.18 21.05
C ILE A 88 0.12 3.70 22.37
N PHE A 89 0.77 2.84 23.18
CA PHE A 89 1.33 3.25 24.45
C PHE A 89 2.50 4.23 24.32
N VAL A 90 3.45 3.96 23.42
CA VAL A 90 4.63 4.81 23.21
C VAL A 90 4.20 6.18 22.71
N TYR A 91 3.34 6.25 21.69
CA TYR A 91 2.91 7.53 21.14
C TYR A 91 1.90 8.26 22.03
N GLY A 92 0.99 7.53 22.70
CA GLY A 92 0.11 8.09 23.72
C GLY A 92 0.91 8.70 24.88
N GLY A 93 1.91 7.98 25.37
CA GLY A 93 2.85 8.45 26.38
C GLY A 93 3.62 9.69 25.93
N ALA A 94 4.12 9.73 24.69
CA ALA A 94 4.78 10.89 24.13
C ALA A 94 3.86 12.13 24.09
N HIS A 95 2.60 11.96 23.69
CA HIS A 95 1.60 13.04 23.72
C HIS A 95 1.30 13.54 25.13
N ILE A 96 1.16 12.63 26.11
CA ILE A 96 0.92 12.99 27.52
C ILE A 96 2.13 13.76 28.07
N ARG A 97 3.35 13.27 27.85
CA ARG A 97 4.59 13.93 28.28
C ARG A 97 4.74 15.31 27.66
N CYS A 98 4.43 15.46 26.38
CA CYS A 98 4.45 16.74 25.69
C CYS A 98 3.44 17.74 26.32
N ARG A 99 2.23 17.28 26.68
CA ARG A 99 1.24 18.11 27.40
C ARG A 99 1.72 18.53 28.79
N ILE A 100 2.35 17.62 29.55
CA ILE A 100 2.91 17.92 30.88
C ILE A 100 4.04 18.95 30.78
N LEU A 101 4.97 18.77 29.84
CA LEU A 101 6.09 19.72 29.63
C LEU A 101 5.60 21.09 29.20
N LYS A 102 4.55 21.14 28.36
CA LYS A 102 3.90 22.39 27.96
C LYS A 102 3.28 23.12 29.16
N ALA A 103 2.63 22.40 30.08
CA ALA A 103 2.07 23.00 31.29
C ALA A 103 3.14 23.57 32.25
N LYS A 104 4.34 22.95 32.28
CA LYS A 104 5.47 23.40 33.10
C LYS A 104 6.28 24.56 32.49
N HIS A 105 5.90 25.07 31.30
CA HIS A 105 6.63 26.13 30.58
C HIS A 105 8.13 25.85 30.36
N VAL A 106 8.54 24.57 30.33
CA VAL A 106 9.93 24.17 30.11
C VAL A 106 10.22 24.15 28.61
N HIS A 107 11.19 24.93 28.14
CA HIS A 107 11.60 24.98 26.73
C HIS A 107 10.43 25.10 25.73
N GLU A 108 9.60 26.13 25.88
CA GLU A 108 8.35 26.34 25.14
C GLU A 108 8.49 26.20 23.60
N GLN A 109 9.53 26.81 23.01
CA GLN A 109 9.79 26.74 21.56
C GLN A 109 10.11 25.32 21.07
N THR A 110 10.89 24.57 21.84
CA THR A 110 11.22 23.17 21.53
C THR A 110 10.00 22.27 21.66
N VAL A 111 9.23 22.42 22.74
CA VAL A 111 8.01 21.64 22.99
C VAL A 111 6.94 21.91 21.94
N GLU A 112 6.81 23.15 21.48
CA GLU A 112 5.86 23.49 20.42
C GLU A 112 6.24 22.88 19.06
N THR A 113 7.54 22.83 18.75
CA THR A 113 8.05 22.13 17.57
C THR A 113 7.75 20.63 17.66
N VAL A 114 8.05 20.00 18.80
CA VAL A 114 7.74 18.57 19.05
C VAL A 114 6.24 18.30 18.98
N ASN A 115 5.39 19.15 19.55
CA ASN A 115 3.93 18.99 19.50
C ASN A 115 3.40 19.07 18.05
N ARG A 116 3.95 19.98 17.23
CA ARG A 116 3.60 20.06 15.80
C ARG A 116 4.01 18.78 15.06
N LEU A 117 5.19 18.26 15.34
CA LEU A 117 5.64 16.97 14.79
C LEU A 117 4.75 15.82 15.28
N LEU A 118 4.48 15.69 16.57
CA LEU A 118 3.62 14.64 17.12
C LEU A 118 2.21 14.69 16.51
N LYS A 119 1.60 15.87 16.35
CA LYS A 119 0.31 16.02 15.64
C LYS A 119 0.35 15.59 14.18
N SER A 120 1.50 15.69 13.52
CA SER A 120 1.67 15.16 12.16
C SER A 120 1.75 13.63 12.16
N LEU A 121 2.47 13.05 13.14
CA LEU A 121 2.59 11.61 13.31
C LEU A 121 1.29 10.96 13.81
N THR A 122 0.44 11.67 14.55
CA THR A 122 -0.86 11.14 15.02
C THR A 122 -1.70 10.59 13.87
N VAL A 123 -1.65 11.22 12.69
CA VAL A 123 -2.38 10.76 11.50
C VAL A 123 -1.83 9.42 11.00
N VAL A 124 -0.51 9.28 10.92
CA VAL A 124 0.18 8.02 10.56
C VAL A 124 -0.25 6.90 11.50
N ILE A 125 -0.18 7.17 12.80
CA ILE A 125 -0.45 6.18 13.86
C ILE A 125 -1.93 5.79 13.86
N ALA A 126 -2.84 6.74 13.66
CA ALA A 126 -4.27 6.45 13.57
C ALA A 126 -4.57 5.51 12.39
N ILE A 127 -4.06 5.83 11.19
CA ILE A 127 -4.23 4.96 10.02
C ILE A 127 -3.59 3.59 10.28
N TYR A 128 -2.40 3.57 10.89
CA TYR A 128 -1.69 2.35 11.23
C TYR A 128 -2.51 1.44 12.15
N VAL A 129 -2.98 1.96 13.28
CA VAL A 129 -3.75 1.21 14.27
C VAL A 129 -5.08 0.73 13.67
N CYS A 130 -5.80 1.59 12.94
CA CYS A 130 -7.05 1.21 12.30
C CYS A 130 -6.87 0.08 11.28
N THR A 131 -5.87 0.18 10.40
CA THR A 131 -5.60 -0.85 9.38
C THR A 131 -5.18 -2.18 10.00
N TRP A 132 -4.31 -2.16 11.01
CA TRP A 132 -3.91 -3.39 11.71
C TRP A 132 -5.03 -4.02 12.51
N PHE A 133 -5.87 -3.22 13.19
CA PHE A 133 -7.03 -3.74 13.91
C PHE A 133 -8.02 -4.40 12.96
N LEU A 134 -8.39 -3.74 11.85
CA LEU A 134 -9.26 -4.32 10.83
C LEU A 134 -8.68 -5.61 10.24
N THR A 135 -7.37 -5.64 10.00
CA THR A 135 -6.67 -6.81 9.46
C THR A 135 -6.70 -7.97 10.45
N ILE A 136 -6.31 -7.74 11.70
CA ILE A 136 -6.28 -8.77 12.75
C ILE A 136 -7.69 -9.30 13.03
N SER A 137 -8.68 -8.43 13.20
CA SER A 137 -10.07 -8.83 13.42
C SER A 137 -10.60 -9.69 12.28
N SER A 138 -10.37 -9.29 11.03
CA SER A 138 -10.82 -10.05 9.86
C SER A 138 -10.11 -11.40 9.74
N LEU A 139 -8.81 -11.47 10.08
CA LEU A 139 -8.07 -12.74 10.09
C LEU A 139 -8.59 -13.68 11.18
N VAL A 140 -8.84 -13.18 12.39
CA VAL A 140 -9.41 -13.99 13.49
C VAL A 140 -10.81 -14.49 13.10
N VAL A 141 -11.66 -13.63 12.56
CA VAL A 141 -13.00 -14.02 12.07
C VAL A 141 -12.91 -15.08 10.98
N SER A 142 -11.95 -14.96 10.05
CA SER A 142 -11.72 -15.97 9.01
C SER A 142 -11.28 -17.33 9.57
N GLN A 143 -10.58 -17.35 10.71
CA GLN A 143 -10.12 -18.58 11.38
C GLN A 143 -11.22 -19.25 12.21
N VAL A 144 -12.05 -18.45 12.90
CA VAL A 144 -13.10 -18.96 13.80
C VAL A 144 -14.34 -19.42 13.03
N SER A 145 -14.73 -18.70 11.98
CA SER A 145 -16.03 -18.92 11.30
C SER A 145 -16.03 -20.08 10.30
N LYS A 146 -14.90 -20.79 10.12
CA LYS A 146 -14.73 -21.91 9.18
C LYS A 146 -15.40 -21.69 7.82
N PHE A 147 -15.14 -20.54 7.19
CA PHE A 147 -15.69 -20.25 5.85
C PHE A 147 -15.17 -21.23 4.78
N SER A 148 -15.87 -21.29 3.65
CA SER A 148 -15.38 -22.00 2.45
C SER A 148 -13.95 -21.55 2.10
N PRO A 149 -13.07 -22.44 1.62
CA PRO A 149 -11.70 -22.11 1.26
C PRO A 149 -11.60 -20.92 0.28
N GLU A 150 -12.57 -20.79 -0.63
CA GLU A 150 -12.63 -19.71 -1.62
C GLU A 150 -12.88 -18.34 -0.97
N VAL A 151 -13.84 -18.28 -0.05
CA VAL A 151 -14.19 -17.06 0.68
C VAL A 151 -13.02 -16.63 1.57
N THR A 152 -12.37 -17.58 2.23
CA THR A 152 -11.18 -17.31 3.06
C THR A 152 -10.02 -16.77 2.23
N ALA A 153 -9.80 -17.33 1.04
CA ALA A 153 -8.78 -16.84 0.12
C ALA A 153 -9.06 -15.41 -0.36
N GLU A 154 -10.33 -15.09 -0.69
CA GLU A 154 -10.72 -13.75 -1.12
C GLU A 154 -10.57 -12.72 0.01
N ILE A 155 -11.00 -13.06 1.24
CA ILE A 155 -10.79 -12.22 2.43
C ILE A 155 -9.29 -11.95 2.60
N ASN A 156 -8.45 -12.98 2.60
CA ASN A 156 -7.00 -12.81 2.76
C ASN A 156 -6.39 -11.95 1.64
N ARG A 157 -6.90 -12.04 0.41
CA ARG A 157 -6.48 -11.21 -0.73
C ARG A 157 -6.78 -9.74 -0.51
N GLN A 158 -8.00 -9.43 -0.04
CA GLN A 158 -8.40 -8.05 0.25
C GLN A 158 -7.62 -7.45 1.43
N LEU A 159 -7.35 -8.26 2.45
CA LEU A 159 -6.52 -7.84 3.60
C LEU A 159 -5.08 -7.52 3.21
N GLY A 160 -4.57 -8.17 2.16
CA GLY A 160 -3.25 -7.86 1.60
C GLY A 160 -3.10 -6.38 1.22
N TRP A 161 -4.12 -5.77 0.63
CA TRP A 161 -4.10 -4.35 0.28
C TRP A 161 -3.99 -3.44 1.49
N LEU A 162 -4.68 -3.76 2.59
CA LEU A 162 -4.60 -2.98 3.83
C LEU A 162 -3.18 -2.97 4.40
N VAL A 163 -2.49 -4.11 4.38
CA VAL A 163 -1.10 -4.23 4.84
C VAL A 163 -0.13 -3.45 3.93
N ILE A 164 -0.34 -3.47 2.61
CA ILE A 164 0.49 -2.72 1.66
C ILE A 164 0.31 -1.21 1.82
N ILE A 165 -0.94 -0.75 1.98
CA ILE A 165 -1.24 0.65 2.29
C ILE A 165 -0.56 1.05 3.61
N ASN A 166 -0.62 0.18 4.62
CA ASN A 166 0.04 0.40 5.90
C ASN A 166 1.55 0.64 5.75
N ALA A 167 2.24 -0.20 4.97
CA ALA A 167 3.68 -0.09 4.76
C ALA A 167 4.07 1.18 3.98
N SER A 168 3.24 1.63 3.03
CA SER A 168 3.55 2.74 2.13
C SER A 168 3.11 4.12 2.63
N LEU A 169 2.17 4.21 3.58
CA LEU A 169 1.61 5.48 4.04
C LEU A 169 2.64 6.43 4.67
N ASN A 170 3.71 5.89 5.26
CA ASN A 170 4.74 6.69 5.93
C ASN A 170 5.30 7.76 5.00
N PHE A 171 5.61 7.40 3.75
CA PHE A 171 6.16 8.34 2.78
C PHE A 171 5.19 9.50 2.49
N PHE A 172 3.95 9.18 2.13
CA PHE A 172 2.96 10.17 1.73
C PHE A 172 2.58 11.10 2.88
N VAL A 173 2.41 10.54 4.08
CA VAL A 173 2.05 11.35 5.25
C VAL A 173 3.21 12.26 5.66
N TYR A 174 4.46 11.79 5.65
CA TYR A 174 5.61 12.65 5.93
C TYR A 174 5.75 13.77 4.88
N PHE A 175 5.59 13.46 3.60
CA PHE A 175 5.68 14.46 2.53
C PHE A 175 4.58 15.54 2.64
N TRP A 176 3.33 15.17 2.88
CA TRP A 176 2.23 16.14 2.92
C TRP A 176 2.15 16.91 4.25
N ARG A 177 2.43 16.24 5.37
CA ARG A 177 2.16 16.78 6.71
C ARG A 177 3.38 17.46 7.34
N ALA A 178 4.59 16.94 7.12
CA ALA A 178 5.81 17.52 7.68
C ALA A 178 6.48 18.45 6.66
N SER A 179 6.23 19.75 6.80
CA SER A 179 6.78 20.76 5.87
C SER A 179 8.31 20.74 5.81
N GLU A 180 9.00 20.39 6.90
CA GLU A 180 10.46 20.26 6.95
C GLU A 180 10.97 19.09 6.10
N TYR A 181 10.23 17.98 6.10
CA TYR A 181 10.56 16.80 5.30
C TYR A 181 10.37 17.09 3.81
N ARG A 182 9.24 17.74 3.46
CA ARG A 182 8.96 18.20 2.09
C ARG A 182 10.03 19.14 1.57
N LYS A 183 10.42 20.15 2.36
CA LYS A 183 11.49 21.11 1.99
C LYS A 183 12.80 20.38 1.72
N SER A 184 13.15 19.42 2.56
CA SER A 184 14.38 18.62 2.42
C SER A 184 14.37 17.79 1.13
N ILE A 185 13.25 17.13 0.81
CA ILE A 185 13.07 16.35 -0.43
C ILE A 185 13.17 17.25 -1.67
N ILE A 186 12.46 18.39 -1.69
CA ILE A 186 12.49 19.33 -2.83
C ILE A 186 13.92 19.85 -3.06
N LYS A 187 14.66 20.13 -1.97
CA LYS A 187 16.06 20.55 -2.03
C LYS A 187 16.96 19.45 -2.59
N LEU A 188 16.74 18.19 -2.19
CA LEU A 188 17.51 17.04 -2.68
C LEU A 188 17.35 16.86 -4.20
N TYR A 189 16.15 17.04 -4.74
CA TYR A 189 15.88 16.94 -6.17
C TYR A 189 16.15 18.23 -6.96
N GLY A 190 16.73 19.26 -6.33
CA GLY A 190 17.06 20.53 -7.01
C GLY A 190 15.86 21.33 -7.53
N LEU A 191 14.63 20.98 -7.12
CA LEU A 191 13.37 21.60 -7.55
C LEU A 191 13.08 22.96 -6.87
N SER A 192 14.09 23.54 -6.20
CA SER A 192 14.02 24.76 -5.40
C SER A 192 13.45 26.00 -6.13
N ARG A 193 13.46 26.01 -7.48
CA ARG A 193 12.89 27.11 -8.29
C ARG A 193 11.36 27.19 -8.25
N ALA A 194 10.66 26.05 -8.19
CA ALA A 194 9.19 26.02 -8.15
C ALA A 194 8.64 26.53 -6.80
N PHE A 195 9.33 26.23 -5.70
CA PHE A 195 8.88 26.58 -4.35
C PHE A 195 9.08 28.07 -4.00
N LYS A 196 10.06 28.74 -4.62
CA LYS A 196 10.29 30.18 -4.42
C LYS A 196 9.12 31.02 -4.98
N LEU A 197 8.46 30.54 -6.04
CA LEU A 197 7.23 31.14 -6.58
C LEU A 197 6.04 30.96 -5.62
N GLU A 198 5.85 29.77 -5.06
CA GLU A 198 4.72 29.47 -4.16
C GLU A 198 4.80 30.22 -2.82
N ALA A 199 6.00 30.32 -2.23
CA ALA A 199 6.22 31.11 -1.02
C ALA A 199 6.10 32.64 -1.26
N SER A 200 6.45 33.12 -2.46
CA SER A 200 6.27 34.54 -2.82
C SER A 200 4.81 34.90 -3.07
N VAL A 201 4.01 33.97 -3.60
CA VAL A 201 2.56 34.15 -3.79
C VAL A 201 1.82 34.15 -2.44
N ASP A 202 2.14 33.25 -1.49
CA ASP A 202 1.50 33.23 -0.17
C ASP A 202 1.88 34.47 0.67
N THR A 203 3.11 34.95 0.55
CA THR A 203 3.57 36.18 1.22
C THR A 203 2.91 37.42 0.59
N GLY A 204 2.82 37.49 -0.74
CA GLY A 204 2.12 38.57 -1.44
C GLY A 204 0.62 38.63 -1.13
N ALA A 205 -0.06 37.49 -1.07
CA ALA A 205 -1.49 37.40 -0.71
C ALA A 205 -1.74 37.79 0.75
N ARG A 206 -0.80 37.49 1.66
CA ARG A 206 -0.88 37.83 3.08
C ARG A 206 -0.61 39.32 3.33
N ILE A 207 0.33 39.95 2.60
CA ILE A 207 0.58 41.39 2.63
C ILE A 207 -0.62 42.17 2.06
N MET A 208 -1.19 41.73 0.95
CA MET A 208 -2.32 42.41 0.31
C MET A 208 -3.58 42.39 1.20
N LYS A 209 -3.83 41.31 1.96
CA LYS A 209 -4.93 41.26 2.96
C LYS A 209 -4.71 42.16 4.19
N THR A 210 -3.46 42.57 4.46
CA THR A 210 -3.13 43.44 5.60
C THR A 210 -3.21 44.92 5.20
N SER A 211 -2.93 45.25 3.93
CA SER A 211 -3.06 46.63 3.39
C SER A 211 -4.48 47.07 3.08
N VAL A 212 -5.45 46.17 2.89
CA VAL A 212 -6.86 46.52 2.60
C VAL A 212 -7.69 46.73 3.89
N LYS A 213 -7.05 46.72 5.06
CA LYS A 213 -7.69 46.90 6.38
C LYS A 213 -7.34 48.21 7.09
N ILE A 214 -6.80 49.19 6.35
CA ILE A 214 -6.52 50.56 6.81
C ILE A 214 -7.48 51.50 6.09
#